data_AF-A0A9P9S7L1-F1
#
_entry.id   AF-A0A9P9S7L1-F1
#
_cell.length_a   1.000
_cell.length_b   1.000
_cell.length_c   1.000
_cell.angle_alpha   90.00
_cell.angle_beta   90.00
_cell.angle_gamma   90.00
#
_symmetry.space_group_name_H-M   'P 1'
#
loop_
_entity.id
_entity.type
_entity.pdbx_description
1 polymer ?
#
loop_
_entity_poly.entity_id
_entity_poly.type
_entity_poly.pdbx_seq_one_letter_code
_entity_poly.pdbx_strand_id
1 'polypeptide(L)'
;MKEPKTKLEDTSDIYDISYDCLLLFTDCLSTSRPGHVAIETSQQRFWAWSNVLNVFAEPRMSLDTQLRLDKYPQIRHLVLLLLNVLKNNLVLGKARYFNLRRRDKYRRYRLLE
;
A
#
# COMPACT_ATOMS: atom_id res chain seq x y z
N MET A 1 -22.28 -25.23 25.44
CA MET A 1 -21.61 -24.91 24.15
C MET A 1 -20.98 -23.54 24.28
N LYS A 2 -19.63 -23.44 24.30
CA LYS A 2 -18.93 -22.16 24.25
C LYS A 2 -18.59 -21.90 22.78
N GLU A 3 -19.09 -20.81 22.21
CA GLU A 3 -18.73 -20.38 20.86
C GLU A 3 -17.21 -20.13 20.76
N PRO A 4 -16.56 -20.50 19.65
CA PRO A 4 -15.17 -20.17 19.44
C PRO A 4 -15.07 -18.69 19.10
N LYS A 5 -14.51 -17.90 20.02
CA LYS A 5 -14.14 -16.50 19.78
C LYS A 5 -12.95 -16.44 18.83
N THR A 6 -13.19 -16.44 17.52
CA THR A 6 -12.21 -15.97 16.53
C THR A 6 -12.19 -14.44 16.53
N LYS A 7 -11.66 -13.84 17.60
CA LYS A 7 -11.13 -12.47 17.51
C LYS A 7 -9.66 -12.60 17.16
N LEU A 8 -9.35 -12.70 15.87
CA LEU A 8 -8.09 -12.15 15.40
C LEU A 8 -8.22 -10.64 15.62
N GLU A 9 -7.74 -10.15 16.76
CA GLU A 9 -7.44 -8.74 16.89
C GLU A 9 -6.35 -8.47 15.84
N ASP A 10 -6.77 -7.90 14.73
CA ASP A 10 -5.88 -7.35 13.73
C ASP A 10 -5.18 -6.17 14.41
N THR A 11 -4.01 -6.44 15.02
CA THR A 11 -3.17 -5.45 15.70
C THR A 11 -2.51 -4.49 14.73
N SER A 12 -2.83 -4.60 13.44
CA SER A 12 -2.29 -3.74 12.40
C SER A 12 -2.86 -2.33 12.53
N ASP A 13 -1.97 -1.34 12.50
CA ASP A 13 -2.35 0.07 12.46
C ASP A 13 -2.44 0.60 11.03
N ILE A 14 -3.39 1.51 10.82
CA ILE A 14 -3.60 2.17 9.54
C ILE A 14 -2.31 2.90 9.14
N TYR A 15 -1.64 3.53 10.10
CA TYR A 15 -0.32 4.15 9.93
C TYR A 15 0.68 3.19 9.26
N ASP A 16 0.88 2.00 9.83
CA ASP A 16 1.92 1.07 9.40
C ASP A 16 1.69 0.57 7.97
N ILE A 17 0.46 0.12 7.68
CA ILE A 17 0.13 -0.38 6.33
C ILE A 17 0.20 0.77 5.31
N SER A 18 -0.18 1.98 5.71
CA SER A 18 -0.09 3.15 4.83
C SER A 18 1.36 3.53 4.54
N TYR A 19 2.24 3.42 5.52
CA TYR A 19 3.67 3.66 5.35
C TYR A 19 4.30 2.62 4.42
N ASP A 20 3.96 1.34 4.59
CA ASP A 20 4.38 0.28 3.67
C ASP A 20 3.94 0.54 2.23
N CYS A 21 2.70 1.01 2.02
CA CYS A 21 2.22 1.39 0.70
C CYS A 21 3.05 2.54 0.10
N LEU A 22 3.41 3.55 0.89
CA LEU A 22 4.24 4.67 0.46
C LEU A 22 5.63 4.22 -0.01
N LEU A 23 6.26 3.31 0.74
CA LEU A 23 7.54 2.71 0.37
C LEU A 23 7.41 1.91 -0.94
N LEU A 24 6.34 1.11 -1.08
CA LEU A 24 6.09 0.33 -2.28
C LEU A 24 5.83 1.21 -3.52
N PHE A 25 5.14 2.34 -3.37
CA PHE A 25 5.00 3.32 -4.45
C PHE A 25 6.36 3.87 -4.87
N THR A 26 7.19 4.25 -3.91
CA THR A 26 8.55 4.78 -4.17
C THR A 26 9.42 3.75 -4.89
N ASP A 27 9.36 2.49 -4.48
CA ASP A 27 10.03 1.38 -5.15
C ASP A 27 9.51 1.14 -6.57
N CYS A 28 8.19 1.19 -6.79
CA CYS A 28 7.61 1.04 -8.11
C CYS A 28 8.08 2.16 -9.05
N LEU A 29 8.09 3.40 -8.58
CA LEU A 29 8.51 4.55 -9.37
C LEU A 29 10.00 4.52 -9.70
N SER A 30 10.86 4.17 -8.74
CA SER A 30 12.31 4.08 -8.95
C SER A 30 12.73 2.96 -9.91
N THR A 31 11.93 1.88 -9.99
CA THR A 31 12.20 0.73 -10.87
C THR A 31 11.52 0.83 -12.25
N SER A 32 10.55 1.73 -12.39
CA SER A 32 9.80 1.94 -13.63
C SER A 32 10.57 2.79 -14.66
N ARG A 33 10.38 2.51 -15.95
CA ARG A 33 10.87 3.40 -17.03
C ARG A 33 10.10 4.73 -16.99
N PRO A 34 10.66 5.83 -17.54
CA PRO A 34 9.92 7.06 -17.74
C PRO A 34 8.63 6.77 -18.53
N GLY A 35 7.46 7.07 -17.95
CA GLY A 35 6.15 6.85 -18.56
C GLY A 35 5.04 6.27 -17.67
N HIS A 36 5.31 5.93 -16.40
CA HIS A 36 4.29 5.36 -15.50
C HIS A 36 3.43 6.42 -14.79
N VAL A 37 2.85 7.33 -15.58
CA VAL A 37 1.93 8.39 -15.13
C VAL A 37 0.82 7.83 -14.23
N ALA A 38 0.37 6.60 -14.49
CA ALA A 38 -0.66 5.94 -13.69
C ALA A 38 -0.22 5.63 -12.24
N ILE A 39 1.03 5.21 -12.01
CA ILE A 39 1.54 4.93 -10.66
C ILE A 39 1.76 6.22 -9.91
N GLU A 40 2.34 7.22 -10.56
CA GLU A 40 2.55 8.55 -9.99
C GLU A 40 1.21 9.19 -9.60
N THR A 41 0.21 9.16 -10.49
CA THR A 41 -1.14 9.65 -10.21
C THR A 41 -1.77 8.91 -9.02
N SER A 42 -1.55 7.60 -8.92
CA SER A 42 -2.07 6.79 -7.82
C SER A 42 -1.37 7.13 -6.49
N GLN A 43 -0.06 7.34 -6.51
CA GLN A 43 0.70 7.79 -5.34
C GLN A 43 0.23 9.18 -4.87
N GLN A 44 0.02 10.12 -5.79
CA GLN A 44 -0.47 11.46 -5.46
C GLN A 44 -1.86 11.42 -4.81
N ARG A 45 -2.78 10.58 -5.33
CA ARG A 45 -4.10 10.38 -4.74
C ARG A 45 -4.01 9.76 -3.34
N PHE A 46 -3.14 8.77 -3.18
CA PHE A 46 -2.88 8.14 -1.89
C PHE A 46 -2.33 9.16 -0.87
N TRP A 47 -1.36 9.97 -1.29
CA TRP A 47 -0.77 11.04 -0.49
C TRP A 47 -1.80 12.10 -0.07
N ALA A 48 -2.66 12.53 -0.99
CA ALA A 48 -3.73 13.47 -0.69
C ALA A 48 -4.69 12.90 0.35
N TRP A 49 -5.12 11.63 0.17
CA TRP A 49 -5.97 10.93 1.13
C TRP A 49 -5.32 10.81 2.51
N SER A 50 -4.05 10.40 2.58
CA SER A 50 -3.36 10.19 3.86
C SER A 50 -3.17 11.49 4.63
N ASN A 51 -2.95 12.61 3.93
CA ASN A 51 -2.85 13.92 4.58
C ASN A 51 -4.20 14.45 5.03
N VAL A 52 -5.23 14.39 4.19
CA VAL A 52 -6.58 14.88 4.54
C VAL A 52 -7.13 14.15 5.77
N LEU A 53 -6.85 12.85 5.89
CA LEU A 53 -7.30 12.06 7.03
C LEU A 53 -6.30 12.00 8.19
N ASN A 54 -5.20 12.76 8.14
CA ASN A 54 -4.18 12.80 9.19
C ASN A 54 -3.60 11.40 9.52
N VAL A 55 -3.43 10.53 8.53
CA VAL A 55 -2.92 9.16 8.75
C VAL A 55 -1.56 9.18 9.45
N PHE A 56 -0.67 10.09 9.03
CA PHE A 56 0.69 10.23 9.56
C PHE A 56 0.83 11.33 10.62
N ALA A 57 -0.27 11.84 11.17
CA ALA A 57 -0.23 12.85 12.21
C ALA A 57 0.16 12.24 13.57
N GLU A 58 0.45 13.11 14.54
CA GLU A 58 0.71 12.70 15.93
C GLU A 58 -0.42 11.82 16.48
N PRO A 59 -0.14 10.90 17.43
CA PRO A 59 -1.09 9.89 17.88
C PRO A 59 -2.46 10.44 18.30
N ARG A 60 -2.56 11.67 18.80
CA ARG A 60 -3.83 12.28 19.23
C ARG A 60 -4.73 12.72 18.07
N MET A 61 -4.14 12.97 16.92
CA MET A 61 -4.83 13.44 15.71
C MET A 61 -4.81 12.40 14.58
N SER A 62 -4.12 11.27 14.76
CA SER A 62 -3.98 10.25 13.74
C SER A 62 -5.31 9.59 13.38
N LEU A 63 -5.42 9.10 12.14
CA LEU A 63 -6.61 8.38 11.69
C LEU A 63 -6.89 7.13 12.56
N ASP A 64 -5.84 6.46 13.04
CA ASP A 64 -5.96 5.34 13.98
C ASP A 64 -6.73 5.71 15.24
N THR A 65 -6.44 6.87 15.82
CA THR A 65 -7.12 7.38 17.03
C THR A 65 -8.51 7.95 16.73
N GLN A 66 -8.74 8.46 15.51
CA GLN A 66 -10.06 8.92 15.08
C GLN A 66 -11.01 7.73 14.84
N LEU A 67 -10.50 6.63 14.28
CA LEU A 67 -11.23 5.40 13.98
C LEU A 67 -11.05 4.32 15.06
N ARG A 68 -10.97 4.73 16.34
CA ARG A 68 -10.85 3.79 17.46
C ARG A 68 -11.92 2.69 17.40
N LEU A 69 -11.52 1.50 17.83
CA LEU A 69 -12.31 0.26 17.76
C LEU A 69 -13.66 0.34 18.49
N ASP A 70 -13.76 1.19 19.51
CA ASP A 70 -14.99 1.40 20.26
C ASP A 70 -16.00 2.32 19.55
N LYS A 71 -15.54 3.16 18.62
CA LYS A 71 -16.36 4.20 17.99
C LYS A 71 -16.73 3.89 16.54
N TYR A 72 -15.78 3.42 15.74
CA TYR A 72 -15.98 3.15 14.30
C TYR A 72 -15.29 1.86 13.82
N PRO A 73 -15.54 0.71 14.48
CA PRO A 73 -14.83 -0.54 14.18
C PRO A 73 -14.97 -1.00 12.72
N GLN A 74 -16.15 -0.85 12.14
CA GLN A 74 -16.44 -1.23 10.76
C GLN A 74 -15.69 -0.37 9.74
N ILE A 75 -15.54 0.93 10.01
CA ILE A 75 -14.82 1.85 9.11
C ILE A 75 -13.33 1.54 9.19
N ARG A 76 -12.78 1.39 10.40
CA ARG A 76 -11.38 0.97 10.61
C ARG A 76 -11.08 -0.32 9.85
N HIS A 77 -11.92 -1.34 10.02
CA HIS A 77 -11.74 -2.63 9.37
C HIS A 77 -11.74 -2.50 7.85
N LEU A 78 -12.69 -1.74 7.26
CA LEU A 78 -12.72 -1.51 5.82
C LEU A 78 -11.48 -0.79 5.32
N VAL A 79 -10.99 0.23 6.04
CA VAL A 79 -9.76 0.95 5.69
C VAL A 79 -8.57 0.00 5.69
N LEU A 80 -8.40 -0.83 6.72
CA LEU A 80 -7.33 -1.82 6.81
C LEU A 80 -7.40 -2.84 5.66
N LEU A 81 -8.60 -3.33 5.31
CA LEU A 81 -8.79 -4.23 4.18
C LEU A 81 -8.37 -3.58 2.86
N LEU A 82 -8.81 -2.34 2.60
CA LEU A 82 -8.47 -1.61 1.38
C LEU A 82 -6.98 -1.32 1.28
N LEU A 83 -6.33 -0.95 2.37
CA LEU A 83 -4.88 -0.73 2.43
C LEU A 83 -4.11 -2.02 2.16
N ASN A 84 -4.54 -3.15 2.73
CA ASN A 84 -3.92 -4.45 2.44
C ASN A 84 -4.09 -4.87 0.97
N VAL A 85 -5.27 -4.64 0.38
CA VAL A 85 -5.49 -4.87 -1.06
C VAL A 85 -4.55 -4.00 -1.90
N LEU A 86 -4.42 -2.71 -1.56
CA LEU A 86 -3.50 -1.79 -2.23
C LEU A 86 -2.05 -2.28 -2.11
N LYS A 87 -1.59 -2.60 -0.90
CA LYS A 87 -0.25 -3.14 -0.63
C LYS A 87 0.05 -4.36 -1.50
N ASN A 88 -0.86 -5.33 -1.52
CA ASN A 88 -0.72 -6.53 -2.35
C ASN A 88 -0.67 -6.22 -3.84
N ASN A 89 -1.51 -5.30 -4.32
CA ASN A 89 -1.48 -4.85 -5.72
C ASN A 89 -0.17 -4.17 -6.09
N LEU A 90 0.41 -3.37 -5.20
CA LEU A 90 1.71 -2.74 -5.40
C LEU A 90 2.85 -3.77 -5.44
N VAL A 91 2.82 -4.77 -4.56
CA VAL A 91 3.77 -5.89 -4.58
C VAL A 91 3.69 -6.65 -5.91
N LEU A 92 2.48 -6.96 -6.38
CA LEU A 92 2.25 -7.61 -7.67
C LEU A 92 2.75 -6.76 -8.85
N GLY A 93 2.47 -5.44 -8.80
CA GLY A 93 2.97 -4.47 -9.76
C GLY A 93 4.50 -4.48 -9.83
N LYS A 94 5.16 -4.33 -8.67
CA LYS A 94 6.62 -4.36 -8.54
C LYS A 94 7.23 -5.64 -9.14
N ALA A 95 6.68 -6.80 -8.83
CA ALA A 95 7.14 -8.08 -9.37
C ALA A 95 7.03 -8.14 -10.90
N ARG A 96 5.93 -7.63 -11.47
CA ARG A 96 5.74 -7.54 -12.94
C ARG A 96 6.80 -6.64 -13.58
N TYR A 97 7.08 -5.46 -13.01
CA TYR A 97 8.11 -4.56 -13.54
C TYR A 97 9.50 -5.16 -13.50
N PHE A 98 9.86 -5.84 -12.41
CA PHE A 98 11.15 -6.49 -12.29
C PHE A 98 11.35 -7.59 -13.35
N ASN A 99 10.31 -8.39 -13.60
CA ASN A 99 10.34 -9.44 -14.61
C ASN A 99 10.45 -8.88 -16.05
N LEU A 100 9.75 -7.79 -16.35
CA LEU A 100 9.85 -7.11 -17.65
C LEU A 100 11.26 -6.55 -17.89
N ARG A 101 11.85 -5.88 -16.89
CA ARG A 101 13.23 -5.36 -16.97
C ARG A 101 14.25 -6.46 -17.22
N ARG A 102 14.11 -7.62 -16.56
CA ARG A 102 14.97 -8.79 -16.84
C ARG A 102 14.86 -9.24 -18.29
N ARG A 103 13.63 -9.43 -18.80
CA ARG A 103 13.41 -9.87 -20.19
C ARG A 103 14.03 -8.92 -21.22
N ASP A 104 13.87 -7.61 -21.04
CA ASP A 104 14.46 -6.60 -21.93
C ASP A 104 15.99 -6.64 -21.91
N LYS A 105 16.58 -6.82 -20.73
CA LYS A 105 18.03 -6.98 -20.58
C LYS A 105 18.52 -8.19 -21.39
N TYR A 106 17.89 -9.35 -21.26
CA TYR A 106 18.25 -10.55 -22.03
C TYR A 106 17.98 -10.42 -23.54
N ARG A 107 17.00 -9.61 -23.96
CA ARG A 107 16.70 -9.39 -25.38
C ARG A 107 17.77 -8.53 -26.06
N ARG A 108 18.33 -7.54 -25.34
CA ARG A 108 19.42 -6.69 -25.86
C ARG A 108 20.74 -7.46 -26.03
N TYR A 109 21.08 -8.38 -25.12
CA TYR A 109 22.30 -9.19 -25.28
C TYR A 109 22.24 -10.13 -26.49
N ARG A 110 21.06 -10.66 -26.81
CA ARG A 110 20.85 -11.55 -27.98
C ARG A 110 20.86 -10.86 -29.35
N LEU A 111 20.85 -9.53 -29.39
CA LEU A 111 20.91 -8.75 -30.63
C LEU A 111 22.32 -8.19 -30.89
N LEU A 112 23.28 -8.52 -30.04
CA LEU A 112 24.70 -8.14 -30.13
C LEU A 112 25.60 -9.35 -30.45
N GLU A 113 25.00 -10.52 -30.69
CA GLU A 113 25.61 -11.75 -31.24
C GLU A 113 25.09 -11.94 -32.66
#